data_AF-A0A6A6K384-F1
#
_entry.id   AF-A0A6A6K384-F1
#
_cell.length_a   1.000
_cell.length_b   1.000
_cell.length_c   1.000
_cell.angle_alpha   90.00
_cell.angle_beta   90.00
_cell.angle_gamma   90.00
#
_symmetry.space_group_name_H-M   'P 1'
#
loop_
_entity.id
_entity.type
_entity.pdbx_description
1 polymer ?
#
loop_
_entity_poly.entity_id
_entity_poly.type
_entity_poly.pdbx_seq_one_letter_code
_entity_poly.pdbx_strand_id
1 'polypeptide(L)'
;MAYLRGTLHISMLENAVNAKEAKLSEKESLQKLIFEWSNGDFNSYDEAAEERILEDLLPHLNIKELQLWNYKGTRFPTWMRDGLLQNLVTAALKHCTKSITLTLGQLPHLEALNIKGLQELEAWPNMQYPSLRASCNSISGVLGAC
;
A
#
# COMPACT_ATOMS: atom_id res chain seq x y z
N MET A 1 13.81 21.48 -15.08
CA MET A 1 12.78 20.84 -14.24
C MET A 1 13.22 19.41 -13.99
N ALA A 2 13.41 19.01 -12.73
CA ALA A 2 13.86 17.66 -12.40
C ALA A 2 12.66 16.70 -12.43
N TYR A 3 12.66 15.75 -13.36
CA TYR A 3 11.69 14.66 -13.38
C TYR A 3 12.15 13.63 -12.35
N LEU A 4 11.38 13.40 -11.29
CA LEU A 4 11.63 12.24 -10.44
C LEU A 4 11.42 10.97 -11.26
N ARG A 5 12.47 10.16 -11.40
CA ARG A 5 12.44 8.89 -12.13
C ARG A 5 12.81 7.75 -11.20
N GLY A 6 12.28 6.57 -11.48
CA GLY A 6 12.62 5.35 -10.75
C GLY A 6 11.89 5.25 -9.41
N THR A 7 12.62 5.34 -8.30
CA THR A 7 12.10 5.07 -6.95
C THR A 7 11.92 6.35 -6.15
N LEU A 8 10.74 6.51 -5.54
CA LEU A 8 10.50 7.50 -4.51
C LEU A 8 10.14 6.79 -3.20
N HIS A 9 10.89 7.08 -2.15
CA HIS A 9 10.62 6.62 -0.80
C HIS A 9 10.23 7.82 0.06
N ILE A 10 9.03 7.78 0.65
CA ILE A 10 8.54 8.78 1.60
C ILE A 10 8.38 8.09 2.94
N SER A 11 9.22 8.48 3.89
CA SER A 11 9.23 7.97 5.26
C SER A 11 8.69 9.01 6.25
N MET A 12 8.43 8.57 7.48
CA MET A 12 7.88 9.39 8.56
C MET A 12 6.55 10.06 8.18
N LEU A 13 5.71 9.33 7.45
CA LEU A 13 4.45 9.83 6.91
C LEU A 13 3.46 10.31 7.97
N GLU A 14 3.60 9.89 9.23
CA GLU A 14 2.84 10.43 10.36
C GLU A 14 2.98 11.96 10.54
N ASN A 15 4.02 12.58 9.96
CA ASN A 15 4.25 14.02 10.01
C ASN A 15 3.70 14.78 8.78
N ALA A 16 3.03 14.10 7.86
CA ALA A 16 2.50 14.73 6.65
C ALA A 16 1.30 15.63 6.96
N VAL A 17 1.39 16.91 6.59
CA VAL A 17 0.31 17.90 6.78
C VAL A 17 -0.57 18.02 5.54
N ASN A 18 0.06 18.15 4.35
CA ASN A 18 -0.63 18.32 3.07
C ASN A 18 -0.15 17.28 2.05
N ALA A 19 -0.40 16.00 2.33
CA ALA A 19 0.08 14.89 1.49
C ALA A 19 -0.31 15.04 0.00
N LYS A 20 -1.47 15.64 -0.28
CA LYS A 20 -1.96 15.91 -1.64
C LYS A 20 -1.06 16.82 -2.48
N GLU A 21 -0.31 17.73 -1.84
CA GLU A 21 0.65 18.61 -2.54
C GLU A 21 1.84 17.82 -3.11
N ALA A 22 2.06 16.59 -2.66
CA ALA A 22 3.05 15.71 -3.26
C ALA A 22 2.72 15.38 -4.72
N LYS A 23 1.46 15.53 -5.18
CA LYS A 23 1.05 15.39 -6.58
C LYS A 23 1.68 14.16 -7.26
N LEU A 24 1.57 13.00 -6.60
CA LEU A 24 2.20 11.77 -7.08
C LEU A 24 1.58 11.28 -8.39
N SER A 25 0.31 11.59 -8.62
CA SER A 25 -0.38 11.39 -9.88
C SER A 25 0.21 12.19 -11.05
N GLU A 26 0.95 13.27 -10.81
CA GLU A 26 1.62 14.05 -11.88
C GLU A 26 3.05 13.54 -12.17
N LYS A 27 3.55 12.54 -11.42
CA LYS A 27 4.93 12.04 -11.52
C LYS A 27 5.04 10.80 -12.40
N GLU A 28 4.78 10.97 -13.69
CA GLU A 28 4.65 9.88 -14.67
C GLU A 28 5.89 8.98 -14.82
N SER A 29 7.07 9.52 -14.53
CA SER A 29 8.35 8.80 -14.65
C SER A 29 8.71 7.95 -13.42
N LEU A 30 7.92 8.02 -12.34
CA LEU A 30 8.09 7.11 -11.21
C LEU A 30 7.65 5.71 -11.60
N GLN A 31 8.39 4.72 -11.11
CA GLN A 31 8.13 3.30 -11.31
C GLN A 31 7.94 2.56 -10.00
N LYS A 32 8.53 3.08 -8.91
CA LYS A 32 8.47 2.49 -7.58
C LYS A 32 8.12 3.53 -6.52
N LEU A 33 7.17 3.19 -5.66
CA LEU A 33 6.80 3.97 -4.48
C LEU A 33 6.98 3.13 -3.22
N ILE A 34 7.58 3.74 -2.21
CA ILE A 34 7.62 3.21 -0.85
C ILE A 34 7.01 4.28 0.06
N PHE A 35 5.97 3.89 0.80
CA PHE A 35 5.36 4.68 1.84
C PHE A 35 5.67 4.02 3.18
N GLU A 36 6.32 4.77 4.08
CA GLU A 36 6.78 4.26 5.38
C GLU A 36 6.33 5.19 6.51
N TRP A 37 5.68 4.58 7.49
CA TRP A 37 5.42 5.17 8.80
C TRP A 37 6.47 4.73 9.81
N SER A 38 6.64 5.50 10.88
CA SER A 38 7.52 5.09 11.99
C SER A 38 6.95 3.89 12.75
N ASN A 39 7.83 2.92 13.05
CA ASN A 39 7.51 1.69 13.80
C ASN A 39 7.35 1.90 15.33
N GLY A 40 7.14 3.14 15.80
CA GLY A 40 7.06 3.45 17.24
C GLY A 40 5.69 3.17 17.84
N ASP A 41 5.64 2.67 19.08
CA ASP A 41 4.44 2.44 19.91
C ASP A 41 3.89 3.74 20.55
N PHE A 42 3.82 4.83 19.78
CA PHE A 42 3.21 6.06 20.28
C PHE A 42 1.70 5.87 20.41
N ASN A 43 1.19 5.62 21.61
CA ASN A 43 -0.23 5.42 21.96
C ASN A 43 -1.21 6.57 21.56
N SER A 44 -0.86 7.44 20.61
CA SER A 44 -1.63 8.57 20.09
C SER A 44 -1.66 8.65 18.55
N TYR A 45 -1.52 7.55 17.81
CA TYR A 45 -1.75 7.58 16.35
C TYR A 45 -3.25 7.71 16.06
N ASP A 46 -3.60 8.68 15.23
CA ASP A 46 -4.95 8.88 14.72
C ASP A 46 -5.12 8.06 13.44
N GLU A 47 -5.77 6.89 13.55
CA GLU A 47 -6.02 5.98 12.43
C GLU A 47 -6.69 6.68 11.23
N ALA A 48 -7.59 7.63 11.50
CA ALA A 48 -8.28 8.39 10.47
C ALA A 48 -7.35 9.39 9.77
N ALA A 49 -6.37 9.94 10.50
CA ALA A 49 -5.32 10.76 9.89
C ALA A 49 -4.43 9.93 8.97
N GLU A 50 -4.02 8.73 9.39
CA GLU A 50 -3.20 7.84 8.55
C GLU A 50 -3.94 7.41 7.28
N GLU A 51 -5.22 7.04 7.40
CA GLU A 51 -6.09 6.73 6.26
C GLU A 51 -6.19 7.91 5.29
N ARG A 52 -6.37 9.13 5.81
CA ARG A 52 -6.46 10.34 4.99
C ARG A 52 -5.15 10.67 4.28
N ILE A 53 -4.01 10.54 4.96
CA ILE A 53 -2.68 10.76 4.37
C ILE A 53 -2.47 9.81 3.21
N LEU A 54 -2.73 8.51 3.40
CA LEU A 54 -2.53 7.51 2.37
C LEU A 54 -3.53 7.67 1.20
N GLU A 55 -4.77 8.09 1.46
CA GLU A 55 -5.76 8.45 0.43
C GLU A 55 -5.28 9.63 -0.43
N ASP A 56 -4.72 10.67 0.19
CA ASP A 56 -4.21 11.87 -0.49
C ASP A 56 -2.94 11.62 -1.34
N LEU A 57 -2.18 10.55 -1.05
CA LEU A 57 -0.98 10.13 -1.78
C LEU A 57 -1.30 9.33 -3.06
N LEU A 58 -2.34 9.73 -3.81
CA LEU A 58 -2.77 9.07 -5.06
C LEU A 58 -1.59 8.88 -6.04
N PRO A 59 -1.15 7.64 -6.30
CA PRO A 59 -0.05 7.38 -7.22
C PRO A 59 -0.43 7.60 -8.68
N HIS A 60 0.56 7.81 -9.55
CA HIS A 60 0.34 7.72 -10.99
C HIS A 60 0.11 6.25 -11.42
N LEU A 61 -0.66 6.05 -12.48
CA LEU A 61 -1.04 4.71 -12.97
C LEU A 61 0.14 3.91 -13.55
N ASN A 62 1.29 4.54 -13.81
CA ASN A 62 2.50 3.89 -14.36
C ASN A 62 3.35 3.16 -13.31
N ILE A 63 2.98 3.24 -12.04
CA ILE A 63 3.73 2.56 -10.97
C ILE A 63 3.73 1.05 -11.21
N LYS A 64 4.94 0.47 -11.13
CA LYS A 64 5.20 -0.96 -11.29
C LYS A 64 5.43 -1.67 -9.95
N GLU A 65 5.93 -0.93 -8.95
CA GLU A 65 6.17 -1.46 -7.61
C GLU A 65 5.62 -0.52 -6.53
N LEU A 66 4.84 -1.07 -5.60
CA LEU A 66 4.33 -0.34 -4.45
C LEU A 66 4.70 -1.07 -3.16
N GLN A 67 5.25 -0.36 -2.19
CA GLN A 67 5.48 -0.88 -0.85
C GLN A 67 4.86 0.03 0.21
N LEU A 68 4.19 -0.58 1.19
CA LEU A 68 3.57 0.10 2.32
C LEU A 68 4.08 -0.52 3.62
N TRP A 69 4.75 0.27 4.44
CA TRP A 69 5.41 -0.19 5.67
C TRP A 69 4.85 0.54 6.90
N ASN A 70 4.58 -0.22 7.96
CA ASN A 70 4.15 0.26 9.27
C ASN A 70 2.85 1.10 9.26
N TYR A 71 2.02 0.95 8.24
CA TYR A 71 0.75 1.68 8.13
C TYR A 71 -0.24 1.24 9.21
N LYS A 72 -0.78 2.19 9.97
CA LYS A 72 -1.65 1.94 11.13
C LYS A 72 -3.13 2.26 10.89
N GLY A 73 -3.51 2.65 9.67
CA GLY A 73 -4.91 2.79 9.33
C GLY A 73 -5.61 1.41 9.21
N THR A 74 -6.89 1.39 9.52
CA THR A 74 -7.71 0.16 9.49
C THR A 74 -8.11 -0.20 8.06
N ARG A 75 -8.20 0.80 7.17
CA ARG A 75 -8.63 0.65 5.79
C ARG A 75 -7.55 1.08 4.80
N PHE A 76 -7.49 0.38 3.66
CA PHE A 76 -6.70 0.82 2.50
C PHE A 76 -7.44 1.89 1.68
N PRO A 77 -6.74 2.77 0.96
CA PRO A 77 -7.33 3.89 0.23
C PRO A 77 -8.14 3.44 -1.00
N THR A 78 -9.06 4.29 -1.49
CA THR A 78 -9.94 3.99 -2.64
C THR A 78 -9.14 3.57 -3.87
N TRP A 79 -8.06 4.26 -4.17
CA TRP A 79 -7.21 3.99 -5.34
C TRP A 79 -6.57 2.60 -5.33
N MET A 80 -6.39 2.01 -4.14
CA MET A 80 -5.91 0.64 -3.99
C MET A 80 -7.06 -0.37 -4.11
N ARG A 81 -8.20 -0.08 -3.46
CA ARG A 81 -9.38 -0.96 -3.44
C ARG A 81 -10.08 -1.06 -4.81
N ASP A 82 -10.11 0.03 -5.56
CA ASP A 82 -10.78 0.12 -6.86
C ASP A 82 -9.90 -0.38 -8.02
N GLY A 83 -8.64 -0.76 -7.71
CA GLY A 83 -7.72 -1.34 -8.70
C GLY A 83 -7.20 -0.31 -9.69
N LEU A 84 -7.00 0.95 -9.30
CA LEU A 84 -6.50 1.96 -10.25
C LEU A 84 -5.10 1.62 -10.79
N LEU A 85 -4.27 0.94 -10.00
CA LEU A 85 -2.88 0.61 -10.36
C LEU A 85 -2.77 -0.60 -11.31
N GLN A 86 -3.44 -0.56 -12.46
CA GLN A 86 -3.50 -1.65 -13.44
C GLN A 86 -2.11 -2.14 -13.91
N ASN A 87 -1.12 -1.26 -13.91
CA ASN A 87 0.26 -1.56 -14.30
C ASN A 87 1.13 -2.18 -13.18
N LEU A 88 0.60 -2.32 -11.97
CA LEU A 88 1.35 -2.79 -10.82
C LEU A 88 1.78 -4.24 -11.03
N VAL A 89 3.08 -4.49 -10.89
CA VAL A 89 3.71 -5.81 -11.05
C VAL A 89 4.05 -6.42 -9.70
N THR A 90 4.51 -5.58 -8.76
CA THR A 90 4.90 -6.03 -7.43
C THR A 90 4.28 -5.16 -6.34
N ALA A 91 3.78 -5.81 -5.28
CA ALA A 91 3.23 -5.15 -4.12
C ALA A 91 3.77 -5.76 -2.83
N ALA A 92 4.10 -4.92 -1.84
CA ALA A 92 4.52 -5.38 -0.52
C ALA A 92 3.84 -4.60 0.60
N LEU A 93 3.19 -5.32 1.52
CA LEU A 93 2.59 -4.76 2.73
C LEU A 93 3.33 -5.35 3.94
N LYS A 94 3.97 -4.49 4.73
CA LYS A 94 4.82 -4.92 5.84
C LYS A 94 4.42 -4.21 7.12
N HIS A 95 4.14 -4.99 8.16
CA HIS A 95 3.84 -4.48 9.50
C HIS A 95 2.65 -3.50 9.52
N CYS A 96 1.67 -3.70 8.63
CA CYS A 96 0.40 -2.95 8.66
C CYS A 96 -0.53 -3.59 9.70
N THR A 97 -0.19 -3.44 10.98
CA THR A 97 -0.72 -4.30 12.06
C THR A 97 -2.21 -4.10 12.35
N LYS A 98 -2.74 -2.90 12.10
CA LYS A 98 -4.14 -2.49 12.36
C LYS A 98 -5.09 -2.72 11.19
N SER A 99 -4.59 -3.13 10.04
CA SER A 99 -5.44 -3.25 8.84
C SER A 99 -6.37 -4.46 8.96
N ILE A 100 -7.67 -4.19 9.13
CA ILE A 100 -8.72 -5.19 9.37
C ILE A 100 -9.13 -5.89 8.07
N THR A 101 -9.20 -5.12 6.97
CA THR A 101 -9.62 -5.63 5.66
C THR A 101 -8.59 -5.27 4.59
N LEU A 102 -8.06 -6.29 3.92
CA LEU A 102 -7.19 -6.12 2.78
C LEU A 102 -8.01 -6.25 1.49
N THR A 103 -8.27 -5.13 0.82
CA THR A 103 -8.90 -5.11 -0.51
C THR A 103 -7.96 -4.44 -1.49
N LEU A 104 -7.41 -5.22 -2.43
CA LEU A 104 -6.66 -4.71 -3.58
C LEU A 104 -7.52 -4.99 -4.80
N GLY A 105 -7.94 -3.98 -5.56
CA GLY A 105 -8.83 -4.18 -6.70
C GLY A 105 -8.27 -5.11 -7.78
N GLN A 106 -8.93 -5.20 -8.93
CA GLN A 106 -8.45 -6.06 -10.01
C GLN A 106 -7.10 -5.55 -10.54
N LEU A 107 -6.04 -6.34 -10.33
CA LEU A 107 -4.66 -6.03 -10.72
C LEU A 107 -4.16 -7.10 -11.71
N PRO A 108 -4.43 -6.95 -13.02
CA PRO A 108 -4.22 -8.01 -14.01
C PRO A 108 -2.73 -8.35 -14.22
N HIS A 109 -1.84 -7.40 -13.96
CA HIS A 109 -0.40 -7.54 -14.17
C HIS A 109 0.39 -7.83 -12.87
N LEU A 110 -0.29 -8.05 -11.74
CA LEU A 110 0.37 -8.31 -10.47
C LEU A 110 1.01 -9.71 -10.50
N GLU A 111 2.34 -9.75 -10.46
CA GLU A 111 3.13 -10.99 -10.51
C GLU A 111 3.62 -11.43 -9.13
N ALA A 112 3.85 -10.49 -8.21
CA ALA A 112 4.32 -10.78 -6.87
C ALA A 112 3.61 -9.95 -5.79
N LEU A 113 3.12 -10.63 -4.76
CA LEU A 113 2.48 -10.02 -3.59
C LEU A 113 3.14 -10.55 -2.31
N ASN A 114 3.72 -9.64 -1.52
CA ASN A 114 4.37 -9.98 -0.27
C ASN A 114 3.65 -9.33 0.90
N ILE A 115 3.06 -10.14 1.78
CA ILE A 115 2.29 -9.68 2.94
C ILE A 115 2.94 -10.24 4.19
N LYS A 116 3.42 -9.35 5.05
CA LYS A 116 4.09 -9.72 6.30
C LYS A 116 3.63 -8.85 7.46
N GLY A 117 3.24 -9.48 8.57
CA GLY A 117 2.96 -8.76 9.82
C GLY A 117 1.67 -7.95 9.82
N LEU A 118 0.63 -8.44 9.14
CA LEU A 118 -0.74 -7.93 9.28
C LEU A 118 -1.41 -8.72 10.42
N GLN A 119 -1.44 -8.14 11.62
CA GLN A 119 -1.85 -8.84 12.84
C GLN A 119 -3.37 -8.91 13.02
N GLU A 120 -4.08 -7.81 12.70
CA GLU A 120 -5.53 -7.69 12.89
C GLU A 120 -6.32 -7.97 11.61
N LEU A 121 -5.71 -8.60 10.59
CA LEU A 121 -6.39 -8.90 9.33
C LEU A 121 -7.47 -9.97 9.52
N GLU A 122 -8.73 -9.57 9.41
CA GLU A 122 -9.90 -10.45 9.52
C GLU A 122 -10.43 -10.89 8.16
N ALA A 123 -10.34 -10.01 7.15
CA ALA A 123 -10.92 -10.25 5.85
C ALA A 123 -9.94 -9.93 4.71
N TRP A 124 -9.75 -10.92 3.84
CA TRP A 124 -9.14 -10.74 2.52
C TRP A 124 -10.09 -11.36 1.48
N PRO A 125 -10.84 -10.54 0.73
CA PRO A 125 -11.72 -11.05 -0.32
C PRO A 125 -10.90 -11.89 -1.29
N ASN A 126 -11.44 -13.07 -1.64
CA ASN A 126 -10.79 -14.01 -2.53
C ASN A 126 -10.69 -13.41 -3.94
N MET A 127 -9.63 -12.65 -4.18
CA MET A 127 -9.36 -11.97 -5.44
C MET A 127 -8.41 -12.81 -6.27
N GLN A 128 -8.87 -13.22 -7.44
CA GLN A 128 -8.03 -13.93 -8.41
C GLN A 128 -7.18 -12.91 -9.15
N TYR A 129 -5.87 -12.96 -8.93
CA TYR A 129 -4.89 -12.19 -9.68
C TYR A 129 -4.31 -13.08 -10.78
N PRO A 130 -4.66 -12.88 -12.07
CA PRO A 130 -4.34 -13.83 -13.14
C PRO A 130 -2.84 -14.09 -13.34
N SER A 131 -2.00 -13.09 -13.05
CA SER A 131 -0.55 -13.14 -13.27
C SER A 131 0.24 -13.49 -12.02
N LEU A 132 -0.42 -13.70 -10.88
CA LEU A 132 0.26 -13.86 -9.59
C LEU A 132 0.97 -15.21 -9.52
N ARG A 133 2.31 -15.17 -9.57
CA ARG A 133 3.18 -16.35 -9.55
C ARG A 133 3.87 -16.57 -8.21
N ALA A 134 4.00 -15.52 -7.40
CA ALA A 134 4.64 -15.58 -6.10
C ALA A 134 3.82 -14.81 -5.07
N SER A 135 3.30 -15.54 -4.08
CA SER A 135 2.68 -14.95 -2.91
C SER A 135 3.38 -15.50 -1.67
N CYS A 136 3.97 -14.61 -0.87
CA CYS A 136 4.52 -14.97 0.44
C CYS A 136 3.65 -14.27 1.48
N ASN A 137 2.78 -15.05 2.13
CA ASN A 137 1.83 -14.57 3.11
C ASN A 137 2.24 -15.15 4.47
N SER A 138 2.66 -14.29 5.39
CA SER A 138 2.71 -14.63 6.81
C SER A 138 1.51 -13.98 7.49
N ILE A 139 0.33 -14.51 7.18
CA ILE A 139 -0.96 -14.02 7.72
C ILE A 139 -1.40 -15.03 8.78
N SER A 140 -1.35 -14.65 10.05
CA SER A 140 -1.91 -15.45 11.14
C SER A 140 -3.43 -15.29 11.16
N GLY A 141 -4.20 -16.38 11.02
CA GLY A 141 -5.64 -16.39 11.31
C GLY A 141 -6.61 -16.32 10.13
N VAL A 142 -6.13 -16.11 8.90
CA VAL A 142 -6.99 -16.18 7.70
C VAL A 142 -7.01 -17.62 7.17
N LEU A 143 -8.15 -18.30 7.30
CA LEU A 143 -8.42 -19.58 6.63
C LEU A 143 -8.32 -19.37 5.11
N GLY A 144 -7.31 -19.99 4.48
CA GLY A 144 -7.06 -19.89 3.05
C GLY A 144 -5.74 -19.21 2.67
N ALA A 145 -4.88 -18.85 3.63
CA ALA A 145 -3.51 -18.46 3.35
C ALA A 145 -2.63 -19.71 3.10
N CYS A 146 -2.71 -20.24 1.87
CA CYS A 146 -2.02 -21.44 1.35
C CYS A 146 -2.27 -22.75 2.11
#